data_AF-A0A9D2NLD4-F1
#
_entry.id   AF-A0A9D2NLD4-F1
#
_cell.length_a   1.000
_cell.length_b   1.000
_cell.length_c   1.000
_cell.angle_alpha   90.00
_cell.angle_beta   90.00
_cell.angle_gamma   90.00
#
_symmetry.space_group_name_H-M   'P 1'
#
loop_
_entity.id
_entity.type
_entity.pdbx_description
1 polymer ?
#
loop_
_entity_poly.entity_id
_entity_poly.type
_entity_poly.pdbx_seq_one_letter_code
_entity_poly.pdbx_strand_id
1 'polypeptide(L)'
;MQMLDTIEGLKKEDAWVVVTNIYNPVANLELPSTMNRVAEDIIRNMNEIIDRYGDEYGYQVVDVYNSDICEHVQEDGGHPDKTGQQIIADRIYVHK
;
A
#
# COMPACT_ATOMS: atom_id res chain seq x y z
N MET A 1 -12.57 0.85 15.46
CA MET A 1 -11.15 0.58 15.17
C MET A 1 -10.59 -0.66 15.85
N GLN A 2 -11.41 -1.65 16.23
CA GLN A 2 -11.00 -2.70 17.18
C GLN A 2 -9.71 -3.45 16.79
N MET A 3 -9.42 -3.60 15.50
CA MET A 3 -8.22 -4.28 15.01
C MET A 3 -6.92 -3.51 15.31
N LEU A 4 -6.85 -2.20 15.00
CA LEU A 4 -5.63 -1.41 15.25
C LEU A 4 -5.36 -1.24 16.74
N ASP A 5 -6.40 -1.03 17.54
CA ASP A 5 -6.31 -1.00 19.01
C ASP A 5 -5.77 -2.33 19.56
N THR A 6 -6.16 -3.44 18.94
CA THR A 6 -5.66 -4.77 19.32
C THR A 6 -4.19 -4.94 18.94
N ILE A 7 -3.77 -4.46 17.75
CA ILE A 7 -2.35 -4.49 17.35
C ILE A 7 -1.52 -3.66 18.33
N GLU A 8 -1.98 -2.46 18.67
CA GLU A 8 -1.29 -1.57 19.61
C GLU A 8 -1.17 -2.20 21.00
N GLY A 9 -2.22 -2.86 21.48
CA GLY A 9 -2.20 -3.55 22.76
C GLY A 9 -1.34 -4.83 22.80
N LEU A 10 -1.03 -5.43 21.64
CA LEU A 10 -0.26 -6.67 21.52
C LEU A 10 1.17 -6.48 21.05
N LYS A 11 1.50 -5.34 20.41
CA LYS A 11 2.85 -5.09 19.91
C LYS A 11 3.84 -5.02 21.07
N LYS A 12 5.09 -5.42 20.80
CA LYS A 12 6.19 -5.16 21.74
C LYS A 12 6.40 -3.65 21.83
N GLU A 13 6.81 -3.16 23.00
CA GLU A 13 6.99 -1.73 23.27
C GLU A 13 7.88 -1.06 22.20
N ASP A 14 9.03 -1.67 21.91
CA ASP A 14 10.00 -1.17 20.90
C ASP A 14 9.75 -1.71 19.48
N ALA A 15 8.57 -2.27 19.20
CA ALA A 15 8.27 -2.73 17.85
C ALA A 15 8.11 -1.54 16.91
N TRP A 16 8.90 -1.52 15.84
CA TRP A 16 8.67 -0.65 14.69
C TRP A 16 7.61 -1.29 13.78
N VAL A 17 6.51 -0.57 13.59
CA VAL A 17 5.41 -0.98 12.72
C VAL A 17 5.49 -0.20 11.43
N VAL A 18 5.55 -0.94 10.33
CA VAL A 18 5.57 -0.40 8.97
C VAL A 18 4.30 -0.86 8.26
N VAL A 19 3.61 0.09 7.63
CA VAL A 19 2.41 -0.14 6.83
C VAL A 19 2.71 0.34 5.42
N THR A 20 2.45 -0.49 4.41
CA THR A 20 2.48 -0.01 3.02
C THR A 20 1.11 0.54 2.67
N ASN A 21 1.07 1.65 1.93
CA ASN A 21 -0.17 2.03 1.24
C ASN A 21 -0.42 1.06 0.05
N ILE A 22 -1.39 1.36 -0.82
CA ILE A 22 -1.80 0.49 -1.93
C ILE A 22 -1.38 1.13 -3.25
N TYR A 23 -0.81 0.35 -4.17
CA TYR A 23 -0.49 0.81 -5.53
C TYR A 23 -1.70 0.74 -6.47
N ASN A 24 -1.62 1.41 -7.62
CA ASN A 24 -2.66 1.31 -8.65
C ASN A 24 -2.37 0.16 -9.63
N PRO A 25 -3.00 -1.03 -9.51
CA PRO A 25 -2.73 -2.15 -10.41
C PRO A 25 -3.28 -1.94 -11.82
N VAL A 26 -4.25 -1.03 -12.00
CA VAL A 26 -4.88 -0.79 -13.30
C VAL A 26 -4.27 0.39 -14.07
N ALA A 27 -3.20 1.01 -13.53
CA ALA A 27 -2.54 2.16 -14.15
C ALA A 27 -2.08 1.91 -15.58
N ASN A 28 -1.67 0.66 -15.88
CA ASN A 28 -1.16 0.24 -17.19
C ASN A 28 -2.21 -0.50 -18.05
N LEU A 29 -3.44 -0.65 -17.57
CA LEU A 29 -4.49 -1.29 -18.34
C LEU A 29 -5.16 -0.28 -19.27
N GLU A 30 -5.44 -0.70 -20.51
CA GLU A 30 -6.26 0.07 -21.46
C GLU A 30 -7.75 -0.02 -21.08
N LEU A 31 -8.09 0.51 -19.90
CA LEU A 31 -9.48 0.63 -19.46
C LEU A 31 -10.13 1.89 -20.04
N PRO A 32 -11.47 1.88 -20.24
CA PRO A 32 -12.20 3.11 -20.51
C PRO A 32 -11.85 4.17 -19.48
N SER A 33 -11.60 5.41 -19.92
CA SER A 33 -11.06 6.49 -19.08
C SER A 33 -11.87 6.73 -17.79
N THR A 34 -13.19 6.51 -17.84
CA THR A 34 -14.08 6.64 -16.69
C THR A 34 -13.83 5.56 -15.64
N MET A 35 -13.50 4.34 -16.05
CA MET A 35 -13.26 3.21 -15.15
C MET A 35 -11.90 3.32 -14.46
N ASN A 36 -10.87 3.79 -15.18
CA ASN A 36 -9.55 4.04 -14.59
C ASN A 36 -9.64 5.10 -13.47
N ARG A 37 -10.36 6.20 -13.71
CA ARG A 37 -10.60 7.24 -12.68
C ARG A 37 -11.29 6.71 -11.43
N VAL A 38 -12.30 5.87 -11.58
CA VAL A 38 -13.01 5.28 -10.42
C VAL A 38 -12.07 4.40 -9.60
N ALA A 39 -11.23 3.59 -10.24
CA ALA A 39 -10.24 2.77 -9.53
C ALA A 39 -9.20 3.64 -8.82
N GLU A 40 -8.68 4.68 -9.48
CA GLU A 40 -7.76 5.65 -8.87
C GLU A 40 -8.36 6.34 -7.65
N ASP A 41 -9.62 6.81 -7.75
CA ASP A 41 -10.30 7.51 -6.65
C ASP A 41 -10.53 6.60 -5.43
N ILE A 42 -10.90 5.34 -5.67
CA ILE A 42 -11.06 4.34 -4.60
C ILE A 42 -9.72 4.10 -3.90
N ILE A 43 -8.65 3.88 -4.66
CA ILE A 43 -7.32 3.60 -4.12
C ILE A 43 -6.77 4.80 -3.35
N ARG A 44 -6.95 6.02 -3.87
CA ARG A 44 -6.55 7.25 -3.17
C ARG A 44 -7.27 7.41 -1.85
N ASN A 45 -8.58 7.19 -1.81
CA ASN A 45 -9.35 7.24 -0.56
C ASN A 45 -8.87 6.17 0.44
N MET A 46 -8.59 4.95 -0.02
CA MET A 46 -8.01 3.92 0.85
C MET A 46 -6.64 4.33 1.40
N ASN A 47 -5.79 4.92 0.57
CA ASN A 47 -4.47 5.41 0.98
C ASN A 47 -4.57 6.57 1.98
N GLU A 48 -5.50 7.52 1.79
CA GLU A 48 -5.76 8.58 2.77
C GLU A 48 -6.20 8.03 4.14
N ILE A 49 -6.98 6.94 4.16
CA ILE A 49 -7.36 6.25 5.40
C ILE A 49 -6.15 5.58 6.04
N ILE A 50 -5.27 4.95 5.25
CA ILE A 50 -4.03 4.32 5.73
C ILE A 50 -3.12 5.39 6.33
N ASP A 51 -2.89 6.50 5.63
CA ASP A 51 -2.05 7.61 6.07
C ASP A 51 -2.55 8.17 7.40
N ARG A 52 -3.86 8.45 7.49
CA ARG A 52 -4.48 8.97 8.73
C ARG A 52 -4.26 8.04 9.92
N TYR A 53 -4.41 6.72 9.76
CA TYR A 53 -4.18 5.79 10.86
C TYR A 53 -2.71 5.51 11.12
N GLY A 54 -1.86 5.60 10.09
CA GLY A 54 -0.41 5.60 10.27
C GLY A 54 0.02 6.72 11.21
N ASP A 55 -0.47 7.93 10.97
CA ASP A 55 -0.23 9.10 11.81
C ASP A 55 -0.80 8.92 13.23
N GLU A 56 -2.05 8.45 13.34
CA GLU A 56 -2.73 8.28 14.64
C GLU A 56 -2.00 7.29 15.58
N TYR A 57 -1.48 6.19 15.04
CA TYR A 57 -0.79 5.15 15.82
C TYR A 57 0.75 5.28 15.79
N GLY A 58 1.29 6.31 15.12
CA GLY A 58 2.74 6.50 14.98
C GLY A 58 3.44 5.40 14.17
N TYR A 59 2.71 4.75 13.26
CA TYR A 59 3.27 3.75 12.36
C TYR A 59 3.92 4.44 11.16
N GLN A 60 4.98 3.84 10.64
CA GLN A 60 5.57 4.34 9.42
C GLN A 60 4.75 3.88 8.21
N VAL A 61 4.25 4.83 7.43
CA VAL A 61 3.65 4.52 6.13
C VAL A 61 4.70 4.58 5.03
N VAL A 62 4.81 3.50 4.26
CA VAL A 62 5.68 3.39 3.08
C VAL A 62 4.82 3.57 1.83
N ASP A 63 5.18 4.57 1.03
CA ASP A 63 4.51 4.85 -0.23
C ASP A 63 4.92 3.84 -1.31
N VAL A 64 3.99 2.98 -1.68
CA VAL A 64 4.07 2.10 -2.85
C VAL A 64 3.13 2.54 -3.97
N TYR A 65 2.31 3.57 -3.77
CA TYR A 65 1.44 4.14 -4.80
C TYR A 65 2.23 4.77 -5.93
N ASN A 66 3.24 5.56 -5.60
CA ASN A 66 4.15 6.15 -6.58
C ASN A 66 5.33 5.20 -6.88
N SER A 67 5.03 4.04 -7.49
CA SER A 67 6.01 3.00 -7.83
C SER A 67 5.72 2.31 -9.16
N ASP A 68 6.70 1.56 -9.66
CA ASP A 68 6.61 0.80 -10.91
C ASP A 68 5.97 -0.59 -10.73
N ILE A 69 5.33 -0.87 -9.59
CA ILE A 69 4.74 -2.19 -9.28
C ILE A 69 3.64 -2.56 -10.29
N CYS A 70 2.95 -1.57 -10.87
CA CYS A 70 1.93 -1.81 -11.90
C CYS A 70 2.49 -2.43 -13.20
N GLU A 71 3.81 -2.42 -13.40
CA GLU A 71 4.49 -3.12 -14.51
C GLU A 71 4.79 -4.60 -14.18
N HIS A 72 4.60 -4.99 -12.92
CA HIS A 72 5.04 -6.25 -12.36
C HIS A 72 3.92 -6.95 -11.60
N VAL A 73 2.88 -7.35 -12.34
CA VAL A 73 1.67 -8.00 -11.81
C VAL A 73 1.57 -9.47 -12.24
N GLN A 74 0.88 -10.27 -11.43
CA GLN A 74 0.56 -11.66 -11.70
C GLN A 74 -0.49 -11.78 -12.82
N GLU A 75 -0.72 -13.01 -13.29
CA GLU A 75 -1.74 -13.31 -14.32
C GLU A 75 -3.17 -12.94 -13.88
N ASP A 76 -3.40 -12.74 -12.58
CA ASP A 76 -4.68 -12.24 -12.05
C ASP A 76 -4.93 -10.75 -12.34
N GLY A 77 -3.92 -10.04 -12.87
CA GLY A 77 -4.00 -8.65 -13.27
C GLY A 77 -4.07 -7.65 -12.10
N GLY A 78 -3.85 -8.09 -10.87
CA GLY A 78 -4.09 -7.28 -9.67
C GLY A 78 -3.02 -7.38 -8.59
N HIS A 79 -2.36 -8.53 -8.43
CA HIS A 79 -1.36 -8.71 -7.37
C HIS A 79 0.07 -8.59 -7.90
N PRO A 80 1.03 -8.07 -7.11
CA PRO A 80 2.43 -7.99 -7.54
C PRO A 80 3.03 -9.38 -7.80
N ASP A 81 3.82 -9.51 -8.86
CA ASP A 81 4.66 -10.68 -9.11
C ASP A 81 5.92 -10.67 -8.24
N LYS A 82 6.86 -11.58 -8.49
CA LYS A 82 8.13 -11.64 -7.74
C LYS A 82 8.92 -10.32 -7.80
N THR A 83 8.95 -9.66 -8.95
CA THR A 83 9.65 -8.39 -9.14
C THR A 83 8.91 -7.26 -8.44
N GLY A 84 7.58 -7.21 -8.55
CA GLY A 84 6.75 -6.24 -7.85
C GLY A 84 6.89 -6.36 -6.32
N GLN A 85 6.94 -7.58 -5.78
CA GLN A 85 7.22 -7.83 -4.37
C GLN A 85 8.61 -7.35 -3.94
N GLN A 86 9.62 -7.46 -4.83
CA GLN A 86 10.95 -6.94 -4.54
C GLN A 86 10.96 -5.40 -4.45
N ILE A 87 10.21 -4.71 -5.33
CA ILE A 87 10.07 -3.24 -5.27
C ILE A 87 9.45 -2.81 -3.94
N ILE A 88 8.43 -3.53 -3.45
CA ILE A 88 7.83 -3.29 -2.13
C ILE A 88 8.88 -3.46 -1.03
N ALA A 89 9.61 -4.59 -1.07
CA ALA A 89 10.61 -4.91 -0.07
C ALA A 89 11.71 -3.84 -0.01
N ASP A 90 12.25 -3.42 -1.17
CA ASP A 90 13.30 -2.42 -1.27
C ASP A 90 12.86 -1.09 -0.65
N ARG A 91 11.61 -0.67 -0.89
CA ARG A 91 11.05 0.55 -0.29
C ARG A 91 10.92 0.47 1.23
N ILE A 92 10.56 -0.70 1.78
CA ILE A 92 10.50 -0.91 3.23
C ILE A 92 11.91 -0.85 3.85
N TYR A 93 12.92 -1.44 3.20
CA TYR A 93 14.28 -1.54 3.76
C TYR A 93 15.09 -0.24 3.72
N VAL A 94 14.72 0.74 2.89
CA VAL A 94 15.37 2.07 2.85
C VAL A 94 15.21 2.85 4.16
N HIS A 95 14.20 2.51 4.97
CA HIS A 95 13.86 3.23 6.19
C HIS A 95 14.31 2.55 7.48
N LYS A 96 15.19 1.54 7.39
CA LYS A 96 15.84 0.93 8.57
C LYS A 96 17.08 1.69 9.03
#